data_AF-A0A6I5HHY9-F1
#
_entry.id   AF-A0A6I5HHY9-F1
#
_cell.length_a   1.000
_cell.length_b   1.000
_cell.length_c   1.000
_cell.angle_alpha   90.00
_cell.angle_beta   90.00
_cell.angle_gamma   90.00
#
_symmetry.space_group_name_H-M   'P 1'
#
loop_
_entity.id
_entity.type
_entity.pdbx_description
1 polymer ?
#
loop_
_entity_poly.entity_id
_entity_poly.type
_entity_poly.pdbx_seq_one_letter_code
_entity_poly.pdbx_strand_id
1 'polypeptide(L)' 'MDARLNLHTNPVFGKIFKHFNAVGTVIADSPLPAATQELVKIRASQINGCGFCLDMHTKDA' A
#
# COMPACT_ATOMS: atom_id res chain seq x y z
N MET A 1 -7.89 -0.57 -15.67
CA MET A 1 -7.72 0.84 -15.27
C MET A 1 -6.38 1.29 -15.79
N ASP A 2 -6.34 2.35 -16.59
CA ASP A 2 -5.08 2.91 -17.07
C ASP A 2 -4.59 3.98 -16.08
N ALA A 3 -3.36 3.83 -15.61
CA ALA A 3 -2.76 4.80 -14.70
C ALA A 3 -2.40 6.08 -15.45
N ARG A 4 -2.84 7.24 -14.95
CA ARG A 4 -2.47 8.56 -15.51
C ARG A 4 -0.96 8.81 -15.49
N LEU A 5 -0.27 8.20 -14.53
CA LEU A 5 1.18 8.16 -14.42
C LEU A 5 1.59 6.73 -14.09
N ASN A 6 2.40 6.10 -14.94
CA ASN A 6 2.97 4.80 -14.64
C ASN A 6 4.18 4.97 -13.72
N LEU A 7 4.02 4.60 -12.46
CA LEU A 7 5.08 4.71 -11.45
C LEU A 7 6.24 3.73 -11.73
N HIS A 8 5.97 2.57 -12.34
CA HIS A 8 7.00 1.56 -12.61
C HIS A 8 7.99 1.99 -13.70
N THR A 9 7.56 2.83 -14.64
CA THR A 9 8.44 3.36 -15.69
C THR A 9 8.95 4.77 -15.37
N ASN A 10 8.59 5.33 -14.22
CA ASN A 10 8.98 6.68 -13.83
C ASN A 10 10.33 6.69 -13.08
N PRO A 11 11.36 7.38 -13.60
CA PRO A 11 12.70 7.38 -12.98
C PRO A 11 12.75 8.11 -11.63
N VAL A 12 11.77 8.97 -11.31
CA VAL A 12 11.63 9.60 -9.99
C VAL A 12 11.08 8.61 -8.97
N PHE A 13 10.08 7.82 -9.34
CA PHE A 13 9.49 6.83 -8.43
C PHE A 13 10.51 5.79 -7.97
N GLY A 14 11.38 5.32 -8.87
CA GLY A 14 12.46 4.40 -8.53
C GLY A 14 13.39 4.91 -7.41
N LYS A 15 13.59 6.22 -7.31
CA LYS A 15 14.40 6.83 -6.24
C LYS A 15 13.71 6.80 -4.87
N ILE A 16 12.38 6.84 -4.85
CA ILE A 16 11.57 6.95 -3.62
C ILE A 16 11.05 5.59 -3.16
N PHE A 17 10.92 4.62 -4.06
CA PHE A 17 10.34 3.30 -3.79
C PHE A 17 10.98 2.59 -2.59
N LYS A 18 12.33 2.66 -2.46
CA LYS A 18 13.05 2.07 -1.33
C LYS A 18 12.55 2.60 0.02
N HIS A 19 12.24 3.90 0.10
CA HIS A 19 11.80 4.53 1.34
C HIS A 19 10.36 4.16 1.66
N PHE A 20 9.50 4.05 0.64
CA PHE A 20 8.15 3.55 0.80
C PHE A 20 8.11 2.12 1.35
N ASN A 21 8.95 1.22 0.82
CA ASN A 21 9.07 -0.14 1.33
C ASN A 21 9.57 -0.19 2.78
N ALA A 22 10.55 0.65 3.13
CA ALA A 22 11.08 0.70 4.50
C ALA A 22 10.00 1.06 5.53
N VAL A 23 9.08 1.97 5.19
CA VAL A 23 7.91 2.27 6.05
C VAL A 23 7.00 1.05 6.20
N GLY A 24 6.77 0.30 5.12
CA GLY A 24 5.98 -0.94 5.15
C GLY A 24 6.58 -1.99 6.10
N THR A 25 7.90 -2.17 6.07
CA THR A 25 8.62 -3.12 6.95
C THR A 25 8.42 -2.79 8.43
N VAL A 26 8.49 -1.50 8.82
CA VAL A 26 8.27 -1.09 10.22
C VAL A 26 6.87 -1.48 10.72
N ILE A 27 5.85 -1.40 9.87
CA ILE A 27 4.49 -1.84 10.21
C ILE A 27 4.39 -3.36 10.25
N ALA A 28 5.01 -4.06 9.30
CA ALA A 28 5.02 -5.52 9.24
C ALA A 28 5.68 -6.15 10.48
N ASP A 29 6.77 -5.55 10.97
CA ASP A 29 7.51 -6.00 12.15
C ASP A 29 6.89 -5.51 13.48
N SER A 30 5.75 -4.82 13.41
CA SER A 30 5.05 -4.33 14.61
C SER A 30 4.37 -5.50 15.37
N PRO A 31 4.03 -5.32 16.66
CA PRO A 31 3.33 -6.33 17.43
C PRO A 31 1.85 -6.50 17.02
N LEU A 32 1.35 -5.74 16.03
CA LEU A 32 -0.03 -5.82 15.57
C LEU A 32 -0.24 -7.08 14.72
N PRO A 33 -1.30 -7.89 14.97
CA PRO A 33 -1.59 -9.06 14.15
C PRO A 33 -1.74 -8.71 12.66
N ALA A 34 -1.22 -9.55 11.77
CA ALA A 34 -1.27 -9.31 10.31
C ALA A 34 -2.69 -9.03 9.81
N ALA A 35 -3.68 -9.81 10.25
CA ALA A 35 -5.08 -9.59 9.91
C ALA A 35 -5.57 -8.19 10.33
N THR A 36 -5.16 -7.70 11.51
CA THR A 36 -5.52 -6.35 11.94
C THR A 36 -4.81 -5.28 11.10
N GLN A 37 -3.57 -5.51 10.68
CA GLN A 37 -2.87 -4.61 9.74
C GLN A 37 -3.65 -4.48 8.43
N GLU A 38 -4.08 -5.58 7.83
CA GLU A 38 -4.84 -5.53 6.57
C GLU A 38 -6.22 -4.90 6.74
N LEU A 39 -6.94 -5.17 7.83
CA LEU A 39 -8.22 -4.50 8.10
C LEU A 39 -8.08 -2.97 8.24
N VAL A 40 -7.00 -2.49 8.86
CA VAL A 40 -6.69 -1.05 8.93
C VAL A 40 -6.43 -0.49 7.53
N LYS A 41 -5.63 -1.18 6.70
CA LYS A 41 -5.33 -0.76 5.32
C LYS A 41 -6.56 -0.76 4.43
N ILE A 42 -7.45 -1.76 4.55
CA ILE A 42 -8.76 -1.80 3.89
C ILE A 42 -9.58 -0.58 4.30
N ARG A 43 -9.71 -0.31 5.61
CA ARG A 43 -10.56 0.80 6.08
C ARG A 43 -10.02 2.16 5.67
N ALA A 44 -8.70 2.36 5.74
CA ALA A 44 -8.05 3.58 5.24
C ALA A 44 -8.27 3.76 3.73
N SER A 45 -8.19 2.67 2.96
CA SER A 45 -8.44 2.71 1.51
C SER A 45 -9.87 3.10 1.16
N GLN A 46 -10.86 2.59 1.92
CA GLN A 46 -12.27 2.98 1.77
C GLN A 46 -12.48 4.47 2.09
N ILE A 47 -11.93 4.96 3.20
CA ILE A 47 -12.04 6.38 3.60
C ILE A 47 -11.44 7.30 2.52
N ASN A 48 -10.30 6.91 1.95
CA ASN A 48 -9.60 7.68 0.93
C ASN A 48 -10.12 7.45 -0.49
N GLY A 49 -11.11 6.57 -0.69
CA GLY A 49 -11.66 6.24 -2.01
C GLY A 49 -10.64 5.63 -2.98
N CYS A 50 -9.61 4.93 -2.47
CA CYS A 50 -8.57 4.35 -3.32
C CYS A 50 -8.94 2.93 -3.76
N GLY A 51 -9.54 2.80 -4.94
CA GLY A 51 -9.95 1.49 -5.48
C GLY A 51 -8.80 0.50 -5.69
N PHE A 52 -7.60 0.98 -6.05
CA PHE A 52 -6.41 0.13 -6.19
C PHE A 52 -5.99 -0.46 -4.84
N CYS A 53 -5.83 0.37 -3.80
CA CYS A 53 -5.43 -0.11 -2.47
C CYS A 53 -6.53 -0.99 -1.84
N LEU A 54 -7.81 -0.67 -2.08
CA LEU A 54 -8.91 -1.49 -1.57
C LEU A 54 -8.87 -2.90 -2.18
N ASP A 55 -8.72 -3.02 -3.50
CA ASP A 55 -8.63 -4.31 -4.19
C ASP A 55 -7.40 -5.12 -3.74
N MET A 56 -6.24 -4.46 -3.61
CA MET A 56 -5.00 -5.08 -3.14
C MET A 56 -5.15 -5.64 -1.72
N HIS A 57 -5.51 -4.80 -0.75
CA HIS A 57 -5.58 -5.21 0.66
C HIS A 57 -6.72 -6.18 0.95
N THR A 58 -7.79 -6.19 0.15
CA THR A 58 -8.86 -7.20 0.31
C THR A 58 -8.41 -8.60 -0.11
N LYS A 59 -7.42 -8.73 -1.01
CA LYS A 59 -6.87 -10.03 -1.43
C LYS A 59 -5.79 -10.55 -0.48
N ASP A 60 -5.12 -9.64 0.22
CA ASP A 60 -4.05 -9.96 1.16
C ASP A 60 -4.57 -10.26 2.58
N ALA A 61 -5.79 -9.82 2.91
CA ALA A 61 -6.48 -10.04 4.19
C ALA A 61 -7.09 -11.45 4.32
#